data_AF-I9DKQ0-F1
#
_entry.id   AF-I9DKQ0-F1
#
_cell.length_a   1.000
_cell.length_b   1.000
_cell.length_c   1.000
_cell.angle_alpha   90.00
_cell.angle_beta   90.00
_cell.angle_gamma   90.00
#
_symmetry.space_group_name_H-M   'P 1'
#
loop_
_entity.id
_entity.type
_entity.pdbx_description
1 polymer ?
#
loop_
_entity_poly.entity_id
_entity_poly.type
_entity_poly.pdbx_seq_one_letter_code
_entity_poly.pdbx_strand_id
1 'polypeptide(L)'
;MDLWKKIKIDGIANIRKCVGEFEIGELNKTPYSKFKIKIYEDVEGKYTGYTNLLLKDDSGCGFPGVGHGNTIEEALEDTIQYFMEMLSEKNMLCENDFECADSFDF
;
A
#
# COMPACT_ATOMS: atom_id res chain seq x y z
N MET A 1 1.68 -10.54 23.72
CA MET A 1 2.65 -10.75 22.62
C MET A 1 2.15 -11.92 21.80
N ASP A 2 1.78 -11.68 20.56
CA ASP A 2 1.18 -12.70 19.70
C ASP A 2 2.17 -13.82 19.35
N LEU A 3 1.69 -15.07 19.33
CA LEU A 3 2.54 -16.25 19.09
C LEU A 3 3.16 -16.26 17.69
N TRP A 4 2.48 -15.69 16.69
CA TRP A 4 2.97 -15.66 15.31
C TRP A 4 4.28 -14.89 15.15
N LYS A 5 4.52 -13.87 16.00
CA LYS A 5 5.74 -13.06 15.98
C LYS A 5 7.00 -13.84 16.36
N LYS A 6 6.84 -15.04 16.93
CA LYS A 6 7.94 -15.94 17.32
C LYS A 6 8.25 -16.99 16.27
N ILE A 7 7.42 -17.11 15.22
CA ILE A 7 7.63 -18.11 14.18
C ILE A 7 8.87 -17.72 13.38
N LYS A 8 9.87 -18.61 13.38
CA LYS A 8 11.09 -18.49 12.58
C LYS A 8 11.28 -19.79 11.82
N ILE A 9 11.38 -19.69 10.51
CA ILE A 9 11.53 -20.82 9.59
C ILE A 9 12.68 -20.47 8.65
N ASP A 10 13.64 -21.37 8.51
CA ASP A 10 14.79 -21.17 7.62
C ASP A 10 14.31 -20.94 6.18
N GLY A 11 14.86 -19.90 5.53
CA GLY A 11 14.48 -19.50 4.17
C GLY A 11 13.30 -18.53 4.07
N ILE A 12 12.61 -18.22 5.18
CA ILE A 12 11.54 -17.22 5.19
C ILE A 12 12.08 -15.87 5.69
N ALA A 13 11.99 -14.84 4.84
CA ALA A 13 12.53 -13.52 5.14
C ALA A 13 11.73 -12.75 6.21
N ASN A 14 10.40 -12.75 6.11
CA ASN A 14 9.52 -12.13 7.09
C ASN A 14 8.12 -12.77 7.11
N ILE A 15 7.41 -12.55 8.21
CA ILE A 15 5.98 -12.80 8.34
C ILE A 15 5.34 -11.48 8.72
N ARG A 16 4.27 -11.12 8.03
CA ARG A 16 3.49 -9.91 8.30
C ARG A 16 2.02 -10.27 8.37
N LYS A 17 1.28 -9.61 9.26
CA LYS A 17 -0.14 -9.84 9.46
C LYS A 17 -0.91 -8.67 8.88
N CYS A 18 -1.86 -8.93 7.98
CA CYS A 18 -2.82 -7.91 7.56
C CYS A 18 -3.72 -7.56 8.76
N VAL A 19 -3.70 -6.31 9.20
CA VAL A 19 -4.38 -5.82 10.40
C VAL A 19 -5.48 -4.79 10.11
N GLY A 20 -5.59 -4.33 8.86
CA GLY A 20 -6.64 -3.43 8.43
C GLY A 20 -6.74 -3.30 6.92
N GLU A 21 -7.95 -3.05 6.43
CA GLU A 21 -8.23 -2.67 5.06
C GLU A 21 -9.11 -1.42 5.07
N PHE A 22 -8.76 -0.44 4.26
CA PHE A 22 -9.40 0.86 4.19
C PHE A 22 -9.80 1.16 2.76
N GLU A 23 -11.04 1.61 2.56
CA GLU A 23 -11.49 2.18 1.29
C GLU A 23 -11.24 3.69 1.31
N ILE A 24 -10.51 4.19 0.31
CA ILE A 24 -10.15 5.59 0.15
C ILE A 24 -10.92 6.14 -1.04
N GLY A 25 -11.71 7.19 -0.82
CA GLY A 25 -12.37 7.93 -1.89
C GLY A 25 -11.49 9.09 -2.34
N GLU A 26 -11.01 9.06 -3.57
CA GLU A 26 -10.20 10.11 -4.19
C GLU A 26 -10.90 10.53 -5.50
N LEU A 27 -11.02 11.83 -5.75
CA LEU A 27 -11.91 12.36 -6.80
C LEU A 27 -11.19 13.16 -7.89
N ASN A 28 -9.88 13.39 -7.77
CA ASN A 28 -9.17 14.38 -8.58
C ASN A 28 -8.03 13.79 -9.41
N LYS A 29 -7.27 12.84 -8.87
CA LYS A 29 -5.97 12.41 -9.43
C LYS A 29 -6.00 11.00 -10.00
N THR A 30 -6.88 10.15 -9.51
CA THR A 30 -7.02 8.77 -9.94
C THR A 30 -8.22 8.62 -10.88
N PRO A 31 -8.16 7.70 -11.86
CA PRO A 31 -9.26 7.47 -12.80
C PRO A 31 -10.44 6.73 -12.14
N TYR A 32 -10.21 6.17 -10.95
CA TYR A 32 -11.19 5.45 -10.17
C TYR A 32 -11.66 6.34 -9.02
N SER A 33 -12.96 6.35 -8.72
CA SER A 33 -13.48 7.13 -7.59
C SER A 33 -12.98 6.63 -6.22
N LYS A 34 -12.42 5.43 -6.19
CA LYS A 34 -11.98 4.74 -4.97
C LYS A 34 -10.80 3.81 -5.22
N PHE A 35 -9.95 3.67 -4.22
CA PHE A 35 -8.94 2.63 -4.12
C PHE A 35 -8.88 2.09 -2.68
N LYS A 36 -8.13 1.01 -2.46
CA LYS A 36 -7.98 0.39 -1.16
C LYS A 36 -6.56 0.51 -0.64
N ILE A 37 -6.42 0.53 0.69
CA ILE A 37 -5.15 0.38 1.38
C ILE A 37 -5.24 -0.79 2.35
N LYS A 38 -4.27 -1.71 2.30
CA LYS A 38 -4.08 -2.75 3.33
C LYS A 38 -2.91 -2.38 4.22
N ILE A 39 -3.09 -2.50 5.53
CA ILE A 39 -2.05 -2.27 6.54
C ILE A 39 -1.57 -3.61 7.07
N TYR A 40 -0.24 -3.78 7.09
CA TYR A 40 0.43 -4.96 7.59
C TYR A 40 1.27 -4.62 8.82
N GLU A 41 1.11 -5.42 9.87
CA GLU A 41 1.97 -5.39 11.06
C GLU A 41 3.10 -6.41 10.92
N ASP A 42 4.32 -6.03 11.28
CA ASP A 42 5.46 -6.93 11.34
C ASP A 42 5.71 -7.51 12.73
N VAL A 43 6.74 -8.37 12.83
CA VAL A 43 7.12 -9.03 14.08
C VAL A 43 7.64 -8.07 15.16
N GLU A 44 8.08 -6.87 14.77
CA GLU A 44 8.54 -5.81 15.67
C GLU A 44 7.40 -4.88 16.11
N GLY A 45 6.21 -5.03 15.51
CA GLY A 45 5.05 -4.16 15.78
C GLY A 45 5.10 -2.84 15.01
N LYS A 46 5.85 -2.78 13.90
CA LYS A 46 5.77 -1.68 12.94
C LYS A 46 4.69 -1.98 11.90
N TYR A 47 4.16 -0.92 11.33
CA TYR A 47 3.06 -0.98 10.37
C TYR A 47 3.54 -0.48 9.01
N THR A 48 3.09 -1.13 7.95
CA THR A 48 3.32 -0.71 6.57
C THR A 48 2.04 -0.81 5.78
N GLY A 49 1.68 0.27 5.10
CA GLY A 49 0.53 0.33 4.20
C GLY A 49 0.94 0.17 2.74
N TYR A 50 0.02 -0.40 1.97
CA TYR A 50 0.14 -0.54 0.51
C TYR A 50 -1.18 -0.15 -0.14
N THR A 51 -1.13 0.62 -1.22
CA THR A 51 -2.30 0.81 -2.09
C THR A 51 -2.52 -0.42 -2.96
N ASN A 52 -3.79 -0.72 -3.28
CA ASN A 52 -4.11 -1.70 -4.33
C ASN A 52 -3.96 -1.10 -5.74
N LEU A 53 -4.06 0.22 -5.84
CA LEU A 53 -3.89 0.95 -7.08
C LEU A 53 -2.41 1.26 -7.26
N LEU A 54 -1.81 0.66 -8.28
CA LEU A 54 -0.41 0.79 -8.64
C LEU A 54 -0.26 1.89 -9.69
N LEU A 55 0.76 2.74 -9.51
CA LEU A 55 1.17 3.73 -10.50
C LEU A 55 2.33 3.18 -11.32
N LYS A 56 2.19 3.14 -12.63
CA LYS A 56 3.24 2.67 -13.55
C LYS A 56 4.32 3.72 -13.73
N ASP A 57 5.56 3.29 -13.69
CA ASP A 57 6.71 4.09 -14.12
C ASP A 57 6.82 4.17 -15.66
N ASP A 58 7.87 4.83 -16.15
CA ASP A 58 8.12 4.97 -17.59
C ASP A 58 8.47 3.64 -18.29
N SER A 59 8.83 2.61 -17.52
CA SER A 59 9.05 1.25 -18.02
C SER A 59 7.76 0.42 -18.08
N GLY A 60 6.65 0.96 -17.57
CA GLY A 60 5.36 0.29 -17.48
C GLY A 60 5.20 -0.60 -16.25
N CYS A 61 6.15 -0.57 -15.31
CA CYS A 61 6.11 -1.37 -14.09
C CYS A 61 5.27 -0.64 -13.02
N GLY A 62 4.23 -1.29 -12.50
CA GLY A 62 3.33 -0.74 -11.48
C GLY A 62 3.91 -0.80 -10.07
N PHE A 63 3.86 0.33 -9.35
CA PHE A 63 4.28 0.43 -7.95
C PHE A 63 3.14 0.92 -7.06
N PRO A 64 2.92 0.30 -5.89
CA PRO A 64 1.96 0.81 -4.92
C PRO A 64 2.51 2.08 -4.25
N GLY A 65 1.61 2.91 -3.73
CA GLY A 65 1.96 3.81 -2.64
C GLY A 65 2.31 2.98 -1.42
N VAL A 66 3.44 3.28 -0.79
CA VAL A 66 3.93 2.61 0.43
C VAL A 66 4.11 3.65 1.52
N GLY A 67 3.58 3.38 2.70
CA GLY A 67 3.81 4.21 3.87
C GLY A 67 4.10 3.39 5.12
N HIS A 68 4.71 4.03 6.12
CA HIS A 68 5.22 3.41 7.33
C HIS A 68 4.74 4.13 8.59
N GLY A 69 4.57 3.38 9.68
CA GLY A 69 4.14 3.96 10.96
C GLY A 69 4.39 3.07 12.17
N ASN A 70 4.32 3.67 13.35
CA ASN A 70 4.29 2.97 14.64
C ASN A 70 2.85 2.61 15.06
N THR A 71 1.84 3.17 14.38
CA THR A 71 0.44 2.80 14.52
C THR A 71 -0.19 2.55 13.13
N ILE A 72 -1.40 1.99 13.13
CA ILE A 72 -2.19 1.79 11.90
C ILE A 72 -2.49 3.13 11.25
N GLU A 73 -2.85 4.14 12.06
CA GLU A 73 -3.20 5.49 11.61
C GLU A 73 -2.00 6.20 10.99
N GLU A 74 -0.82 6.14 11.62
CA GLU A 74 0.43 6.71 11.07
C GLU A 74 0.75 6.08 9.72
N ALA A 75 0.71 4.75 9.61
CA ALA A 75 1.01 4.07 8.35
C ALA A 75 -0.03 4.39 7.27
N LEU A 76 -1.31 4.51 7.63
CA LEU A 76 -2.37 4.88 6.70
C LEU A 76 -2.20 6.30 6.16
N GLU A 77 -1.96 7.27 7.06
CA GLU A 77 -1.73 8.67 6.69
C GLU A 77 -0.51 8.80 5.77
N ASP A 78 0.61 8.20 6.15
CA ASP A 78 1.86 8.22 5.38
C ASP A 78 1.66 7.57 3.99
N THR A 79 0.93 6.45 3.92
CA THR A 79 0.65 5.77 2.64
C THR A 79 -0.18 6.65 1.70
N ILE A 80 -1.19 7.36 2.23
CA ILE A 80 -2.02 8.26 1.44
C ILE A 80 -1.20 9.45 0.96
N GLN A 81 -0.44 10.09 1.85
CA GLN A 81 0.39 11.25 1.51
C GLN A 81 1.40 10.90 0.43
N TYR A 82 2.17 9.83 0.62
CA TYR A 82 3.15 9.36 -0.34
C TYR A 82 2.52 9.02 -1.70
N PHE A 83 1.39 8.31 -1.71
CA PHE A 83 0.72 7.99 -2.98
C PHE A 83 0.27 9.26 -3.71
N MET A 84 -0.28 10.25 -3.00
CA MET A 84 -0.69 11.53 -3.61
C MET A 84 0.51 12.35 -4.14
N GLU A 85 1.67 12.25 -3.49
CA GLU A 85 2.92 12.82 -3.98
C GLU A 85 3.36 12.16 -5.29
N MET A 86 3.38 10.83 -5.35
CA MET A 86 3.67 10.07 -6.59
C MET A 86 2.76 10.51 -7.75
N LEU A 87 1.46 10.67 -7.50
CA LEU A 87 0.50 11.15 -8.51
C LEU A 87 0.76 12.59 -8.95
N SER A 88 1.33 13.41 -8.08
CA SER A 88 1.60 14.82 -8.36
C SER A 88 2.89 15.04 -9.15
N GLU A 89 3.83 14.09 -9.12
CA GLU A 89 5.04 14.11 -9.94
C GLU A 89 4.75 13.89 -11.44
N LYS A 90 3.63 13.24 -11.77
CA LYS A 90 3.18 13.07 -13.16
C LYS A 90 2.33 14.25 -13.63
N ASN A 91 2.76 14.89 -14.72
CA ASN A 91 2.09 16.07 -15.28
C ASN A 91 0.69 15.78 -15.86
N MET A 92 0.50 14.60 -16.49
CA MET A 92 -0.78 14.17 -17.05
C MET A 92 -0.95 12.67 -16.79
N LEU A 93 -1.87 12.34 -15.89
CA LEU A 93 -2.26 10.96 -15.59
C LEU A 93 -3.43 10.53 -16.47
N CYS A 94 -3.39 9.30 -16.95
CA CYS A 94 -4.51 8.64 -17.62
C CYS A 94 -4.69 7.22 -17.10
N GLU A 95 -5.79 6.54 -17.48
CA GLU A 95 -6.07 5.16 -17.03
C GLU A 95 -4.93 4.18 -17.27
N ASN A 96 -4.17 4.34 -18.35
CA ASN A 96 -3.07 3.44 -18.69
C ASN A 96 -1.87 3.55 -17.75
N ASP A 97 -1.74 4.67 -17.03
CA ASP A 97 -0.72 4.86 -15.98
C ASP A 97 -1.00 4.00 -14.75
N PHE A 98 -2.14 3.33 -14.67
CA PHE A 98 -2.53 2.56 -13.51
C PHE A 98 -2.63 1.06 -13.79
N GLU A 99 -2.47 0.29 -12.72
CA GLU A 99 -2.77 -1.12 -12.64
C GLU A 99 -3.38 -1.42 -11.28
N CYS A 100 -4.38 -2.29 -11.23
CA CYS A 100 -4.88 -2.79 -9.96
C CYS A 100 -4.12 -4.04 -9.58
N ALA A 101 -3.67 -4.12 -8.33
CA ALA A 101 -3.20 -5.35 -7.74
C ALA A 101 -4.26 -6.45 -7.90
N ASP A 102 -3.81 -7.71 -8.01
CA ASP A 102 -4.71 -8.85 -8.15
C ASP A 102 -5.73 -8.89 -7.01
N SER A 103 -6.98 -9.20 -7.32
CA SER A 103 -8.07 -9.26 -6.34
C SER A 103 -7.89 -10.31 -5.24
N PHE A 104 -7.01 -11.29 -5.43
CA PHE A 104 -6.62 -12.25 -4.38
C PHE A 104 -5.51 -11.70 -3.47
N ASP A 105 -4.71 -10.75 -3.97
CA ASP A 105 -3.75 -9.98 -3.16
C ASP A 105 -4.46 -8.83 -2.43
N PHE A 106 -5.57 -8.32 -2.98
CA PHE A 106 -6.40 -7.23 -2.44
C PHE A 106 -7.88 -7.55 -2.22
#